data_AF-A0A183HLP6-F1
#
_entry.id   AF-A0A183HLP6-F1
#
_cell.length_a   1.000
_cell.length_b   1.000
_cell.length_c   1.000
_cell.angle_alpha   90.00
_cell.angle_beta   90.00
_cell.angle_gamma   90.00
#
_symmetry.space_group_name_H-M   'P 1'
#
loop_
_entity.id
_entity.type
_entity.pdbx_description
1 polymer ?
#
loop_
_entity_poly.entity_id
_entity_poly.type
_entity_poly.pdbx_seq_one_letter_code
_entity_poly.pdbx_strand_id
1 'polypeptide(L)'
;MNFIIFKIFTAQCGVAPEFSPCIPISQANLQFEQCCRNKLLPPSCLHLCKYDVTQDEISSVFATGFCGILHIVPIVQCASNGFDNSECCRYKQVIAKSAPQCEIFCRSGQEIIGLGLQHLICRKVMNELIACHLSGLRN
;
A
#
# COMPACT_ATOMS: atom_id res chain seq x y z
N MET A 1 24.94 4.11 40.36
CA MET A 1 25.16 4.46 38.94
C MET A 1 24.09 3.72 38.13
N ASN A 2 23.33 4.46 37.31
CA ASN A 2 21.95 4.19 36.86
C ASN A 2 21.68 2.86 36.13
N PHE A 3 20.72 2.08 36.65
CA PHE A 3 20.09 0.92 36.01
C PHE A 3 18.96 1.29 35.01
N ILE A 4 18.90 2.54 34.53
CA ILE A 4 17.72 3.10 33.83
C ILE A 4 17.89 3.21 32.29
N ILE A 5 19.08 2.96 31.72
CA ILE A 5 19.35 3.27 30.29
C ILE A 5 19.14 2.08 29.32
N PHE A 6 18.80 0.88 29.79
CA PHE A 6 18.59 -0.30 28.92
C PHE A 6 17.13 -0.78 28.84
N LYS A 7 16.16 0.13 28.88
CA LYS A 7 14.91 -0.12 28.16
C LYS A 7 15.20 0.09 26.68
N ILE A 8 15.71 -0.96 26.04
CA ILE A 8 15.72 -1.09 24.59
C ILE A 8 14.26 -0.90 24.16
N PHE A 9 13.93 0.27 23.63
CA PHE A 9 12.73 0.42 22.82
C PHE A 9 12.93 -0.55 21.66
N THR A 10 12.31 -1.73 21.72
CA THR A 10 12.06 -2.50 20.50
C THR A 10 11.29 -1.54 19.60
N ALA A 11 11.91 -1.03 18.54
CA ALA A 11 11.24 -0.13 17.61
C ALA A 11 9.96 -0.83 17.15
N GLN A 12 8.82 -0.32 17.60
CA GLN A 12 7.54 -0.91 17.26
C GLN A 12 7.31 -0.64 15.78
N CYS A 13 7.18 -1.70 14.99
CA CYS A 13 6.96 -1.60 13.56
C CYS A 13 5.52 -1.13 13.27
N GLY A 14 5.34 -0.50 12.11
CA GLY A 14 4.04 -0.11 11.59
C GLY A 14 3.31 0.99 12.38
N VAL A 15 4.03 1.70 13.24
CA VAL A 15 3.53 2.88 13.98
C VAL A 15 4.41 4.10 13.69
N ALA A 16 3.91 5.29 14.00
CA ALA A 16 4.65 6.53 13.86
C ALA A 16 5.90 6.57 14.77
N PRO A 17 6.93 7.38 14.41
CA PRO A 17 7.03 8.20 13.19
C PRO A 17 7.56 7.49 11.94
N GLU A 18 8.22 6.33 12.08
CA GLU A 18 8.92 5.66 11.00
C GLU A 18 7.98 4.85 10.10
N PHE A 19 6.95 4.23 10.69
CA PHE A 19 6.08 3.26 10.01
C PHE A 19 6.89 2.16 9.31
N SER A 20 7.94 1.64 9.93
CA SER A 20 8.75 0.56 9.35
C SER A 20 7.91 -0.72 9.19
N PRO A 21 8.07 -1.52 8.12
CA PRO A 21 7.33 -2.77 7.94
C PRO A 21 7.58 -3.76 9.08
N CYS A 22 6.57 -4.52 9.48
CA CYS A 22 6.72 -5.57 10.51
C CYS A 22 7.22 -6.91 9.97
N ILE A 23 7.21 -7.07 8.64
CA ILE A 23 7.64 -8.29 7.96
C ILE A 23 8.66 -7.96 6.87
N PRO A 24 9.55 -8.90 6.49
CA PRO A 24 10.47 -8.71 5.39
C PRO A 24 9.75 -8.43 4.07
N ILE A 25 10.32 -7.56 3.23
CA ILE A 25 9.72 -7.20 1.94
C ILE A 25 9.56 -8.41 1.00
N SER A 26 10.46 -9.38 1.07
CA SER A 26 10.34 -10.63 0.32
C SER A 26 9.09 -11.43 0.69
N GLN A 27 8.78 -11.52 1.99
CA GLN A 27 7.56 -12.16 2.49
C GLN A 27 6.31 -11.35 2.10
N ALA A 28 6.37 -10.02 2.22
CA ALA A 28 5.29 -9.13 1.83
C ALA A 28 4.96 -9.26 0.33
N ASN A 29 5.99 -9.31 -0.52
CA ASN A 29 5.83 -9.49 -1.97
C ASN A 29 5.20 -10.84 -2.31
N LEU A 30 5.61 -11.92 -1.64
CA LEU A 30 4.99 -13.24 -1.84
C LEU A 30 3.50 -13.24 -1.48
N GLN A 31 3.13 -12.63 -0.34
CA GLN A 31 1.73 -12.52 0.08
C GLN A 31 0.90 -11.67 -0.90
N PHE A 32 1.44 -10.55 -1.36
CA PHE A 32 0.79 -9.65 -2.31
C PHE A 32 0.57 -10.34 -3.66
N GLU A 33 1.61 -10.94 -4.23
CA GLU A 33 1.53 -11.66 -5.51
C GLU A 33 0.51 -12.81 -5.42
N GLN A 34 0.54 -13.60 -4.33
CA GLN A 34 -0.40 -14.70 -4.13
C GLN A 34 -1.85 -14.21 -4.05
N CYS A 35 -2.11 -13.10 -3.35
CA CYS A 35 -3.44 -12.50 -3.33
C CYS A 35 -3.89 -12.06 -4.73
N CYS A 36 -3.02 -11.42 -5.51
CA CYS A 36 -3.33 -10.99 -6.87
C CYS A 36 -3.70 -12.17 -7.79
N ARG A 37 -2.96 -13.28 -7.68
CA ARG A 37 -3.26 -14.53 -8.39
C ARG A 37 -4.60 -15.12 -7.97
N ASN A 38 -4.90 -15.12 -6.67
CA ASN A 38 -6.18 -15.60 -6.14
C ASN A 38 -7.37 -14.74 -6.60
N LYS A 39 -7.15 -13.43 -6.82
CA LYS A 39 -8.14 -12.52 -7.43
C LYS A 39 -8.19 -12.59 -8.97
N LEU A 40 -7.49 -13.55 -9.58
CA LEU A 40 -7.48 -13.80 -11.03
C LEU A 40 -7.08 -12.58 -11.86
N LEU A 41 -6.13 -11.77 -11.35
CA LEU A 41 -5.58 -10.67 -12.13
C LEU A 41 -4.84 -11.20 -13.37
N PRO A 42 -4.96 -10.50 -14.52
CA PRO A 42 -4.28 -10.92 -15.74
C PRO A 42 -2.75 -10.88 -15.54
N PRO A 43 -1.98 -11.72 -16.25
CA PRO A 43 -0.52 -11.76 -16.12
C PRO A 43 0.15 -10.40 -16.25
N SER A 44 -0.38 -9.54 -17.10
CA SER A 44 0.12 -8.18 -17.32
C SER A 44 0.00 -7.24 -16.11
N CYS A 45 -0.92 -7.53 -15.18
CA CYS A 45 -1.06 -6.79 -13.92
C CYS A 45 -0.20 -7.36 -12.79
N LEU A 46 0.26 -8.61 -12.87
CA LEU A 46 1.00 -9.27 -11.77
C LEU A 46 2.34 -8.58 -11.47
N HIS A 47 2.93 -7.89 -12.45
CA HIS A 47 4.13 -7.08 -12.26
C HIS A 47 3.97 -5.94 -11.23
N LEU A 48 2.73 -5.51 -10.98
CA LEU A 48 2.40 -4.48 -9.99
C LEU A 48 2.12 -5.05 -8.59
N CYS A 49 2.09 -6.38 -8.41
CA CYS A 49 1.74 -7.04 -7.15
C CYS A 49 2.95 -7.32 -6.27
N LYS A 50 3.79 -6.30 -6.09
CA LYS A 50 4.97 -6.27 -5.22
C LYS A 50 5.14 -4.85 -4.66
N TYR A 51 5.89 -4.68 -3.57
CA TYR A 51 6.13 -3.39 -2.92
C TYR A 51 7.39 -2.68 -3.40
N ASP A 52 8.31 -3.41 -4.02
CA ASP A 52 9.57 -2.93 -4.58
C ASP A 52 9.46 -2.62 -6.08
N VAL A 53 8.27 -2.22 -6.56
CA VAL A 53 8.09 -1.67 -7.91
C VAL A 53 8.62 -0.23 -7.94
N THR A 54 9.44 0.09 -8.94
CA THR A 54 9.90 1.46 -9.20
C THR A 54 8.80 2.31 -9.84
N GLN A 55 8.89 3.63 -9.68
CA GLN A 55 7.96 4.57 -10.34
C GLN A 55 7.99 4.47 -11.87
N ASP A 56 9.13 4.14 -12.45
CA ASP A 56 9.29 3.93 -13.89
C ASP A 56 8.57 2.66 -14.35
N GLU A 57 8.67 1.56 -13.60
CA GLU A 57 7.90 0.34 -13.84
C GLU A 57 6.39 0.61 -13.77
N ILE A 58 5.93 1.32 -12.73
CA ILE A 58 4.52 1.70 -12.56
C ILE A 58 4.05 2.54 -13.76
N SER A 59 4.80 3.58 -14.12
CA SER A 59 4.46 4.50 -15.22
C SER A 59 4.43 3.78 -16.56
N SER A 60 5.37 2.87 -16.80
CA SER A 60 5.44 2.05 -18.01
C SER A 60 4.20 1.16 -18.17
N VAL A 61 3.78 0.47 -17.11
CA VAL A 61 2.60 -0.41 -17.14
C VAL A 61 1.30 0.37 -17.40
N PHE A 62 1.16 1.58 -16.85
CA PHE A 62 0.00 2.42 -17.11
C PHE A 62 0.02 3.04 -18.51
N ALA A 63 1.17 3.56 -18.96
CA ALA A 63 1.30 4.23 -20.26
C ALA A 63 1.00 3.29 -21.44
N THR A 64 1.36 2.03 -21.29
CA THR A 64 1.13 0.96 -22.26
C THR A 64 -0.28 0.35 -22.19
N GLY A 65 -1.02 0.64 -21.11
CA GLY A 65 -2.31 0.00 -20.84
C GLY A 65 -2.21 -1.49 -20.48
N PHE A 66 -1.01 -2.00 -20.16
CA PHE A 66 -0.82 -3.42 -19.83
C PHE A 66 -1.64 -3.85 -18.62
N CYS A 67 -1.86 -2.96 -17.65
CA CYS A 67 -2.81 -3.18 -16.57
C CYS A 67 -3.93 -2.14 -16.64
N GLY A 68 -5.13 -2.58 -17.03
CA GLY A 68 -6.30 -1.71 -17.10
C GLY A 68 -6.66 -1.12 -15.74
N ILE A 69 -7.19 0.12 -15.75
CA ILE A 69 -7.58 0.85 -14.52
C ILE A 69 -8.57 0.06 -13.63
N LEU A 70 -9.36 -0.83 -14.23
CA LEU A 70 -10.33 -1.69 -13.55
C LEU A 70 -9.67 -2.66 -12.55
N HIS A 71 -8.38 -2.95 -12.72
CA HIS A 71 -7.63 -3.85 -11.85
C HIS A 71 -6.99 -3.14 -10.64
N ILE A 72 -7.13 -1.81 -10.52
CA ILE A 72 -6.52 -1.09 -9.40
C ILE A 72 -7.12 -1.48 -8.07
N VAL A 73 -8.45 -1.61 -7.99
CA VAL A 73 -9.15 -2.02 -6.76
C VAL A 73 -8.62 -3.34 -6.21
N PRO A 74 -8.62 -4.45 -6.98
CA PRO A 74 -8.09 -5.71 -6.47
C PRO A 74 -6.59 -5.65 -6.12
N ILE A 75 -5.77 -4.84 -6.82
CA ILE A 75 -4.35 -4.64 -6.50
C ILE A 75 -4.20 -3.96 -5.13
N VAL A 76 -4.85 -2.82 -4.89
CA VAL A 76 -4.72 -2.10 -3.61
C VAL A 76 -5.37 -2.86 -2.45
N GLN A 77 -6.42 -3.64 -2.71
CA GLN A 77 -6.97 -4.60 -1.74
C GLN A 77 -5.91 -5.61 -1.31
N CYS A 78 -5.21 -6.22 -2.26
CA CYS A 78 -4.16 -7.19 -1.96
C CYS A 78 -2.95 -6.56 -1.26
N ALA A 79 -2.55 -5.34 -1.64
CA ALA A 79 -1.52 -4.60 -0.93
C ALA A 79 -1.92 -4.36 0.54
N SER A 80 -3.16 -3.98 0.81
CA SER A 80 -3.57 -3.71 2.20
C SER A 80 -3.59 -4.94 3.10
N ASN A 81 -3.68 -6.15 2.51
CA ASN A 81 -3.91 -7.41 3.22
C ASN A 81 -5.02 -7.34 4.28
N GLY A 82 -6.07 -6.54 4.04
CA GLY A 82 -7.19 -6.38 4.99
C GLY A 82 -7.00 -5.30 6.05
N PHE A 83 -5.82 -4.67 6.17
CA PHE A 83 -5.52 -3.73 7.25
C PHE A 83 -6.00 -2.29 6.96
N ASP A 84 -6.49 -1.62 8.00
CA ASP A 84 -6.74 -0.18 8.01
C ASP A 84 -5.43 0.59 8.25
N ASN A 85 -5.03 1.41 7.28
CA ASN A 85 -3.79 2.18 7.29
C ASN A 85 -4.02 3.69 7.43
N SER A 86 -5.19 4.11 7.91
CA SER A 86 -5.58 5.52 8.04
C SER A 86 -4.62 6.34 8.89
N GLU A 87 -4.03 5.75 9.92
CA GLU A 87 -3.05 6.45 10.75
C GLU A 87 -1.79 6.83 9.96
N CYS A 88 -1.21 5.86 9.23
CA CYS A 88 -0.08 6.12 8.35
C CYS A 88 -0.45 7.13 7.26
N CYS A 89 -1.61 6.99 6.62
CA CYS A 89 -2.08 7.94 5.61
C CYS A 89 -2.19 9.37 6.12
N ARG A 90 -2.72 9.56 7.34
CA ARG A 90 -2.81 10.86 7.99
C ARG A 90 -1.42 11.44 8.24
N TYR A 91 -0.50 10.62 8.74
CA TYR A 91 0.88 11.02 9.00
C TYR A 91 1.62 11.40 7.71
N LYS A 92 1.44 10.63 6.63
CA LYS A 92 2.02 10.89 5.30
C LYS A 92 1.27 11.97 4.51
N GLN A 93 0.22 12.54 5.09
CA GLN A 93 -0.60 13.62 4.53
C GLN A 93 -1.23 13.29 3.17
N VAL A 94 -1.73 12.06 3.00
CA VAL A 94 -2.33 11.58 1.75
C VAL A 94 -3.40 12.55 1.21
N ILE A 95 -4.35 12.98 2.05
CA ILE A 95 -5.43 13.88 1.63
C ILE A 95 -4.89 15.26 1.23
N ALA A 96 -3.97 15.84 2.00
CA ALA A 96 -3.43 17.17 1.73
C ALA A 96 -2.58 17.21 0.44
N LYS A 97 -1.91 16.10 0.10
CA LYS A 97 -1.14 15.95 -1.14
C LYS A 97 -2.00 15.56 -2.35
N SER A 98 -3.26 15.17 -2.12
CA SER A 98 -4.18 14.73 -3.18
C SER A 98 -5.57 15.35 -3.01
N ALA A 99 -6.55 14.58 -2.55
CA ALA A 99 -7.92 15.01 -2.33
C ALA A 99 -8.66 14.06 -1.35
N PRO A 100 -9.77 14.48 -0.71
CA PRO A 100 -10.47 13.68 0.30
C PRO A 100 -10.93 12.30 -0.19
N GLN A 101 -11.35 12.17 -1.45
CA GLN A 101 -11.78 10.89 -2.03
C GLN A 101 -10.67 9.83 -2.06
N CYS A 102 -9.40 10.21 -1.88
CA CYS A 102 -8.29 9.27 -1.86
C CYS A 102 -8.15 8.53 -0.52
N GLU A 103 -8.85 8.96 0.53
CA GLU A 103 -8.85 8.30 1.83
C GLU A 103 -9.38 6.87 1.76
N ILE A 104 -10.27 6.56 0.81
CA ILE A 104 -10.80 5.21 0.62
C ILE A 104 -9.68 4.18 0.39
N PHE A 105 -8.57 4.58 -0.22
CA PHE A 105 -7.43 3.70 -0.46
C PHE A 105 -6.62 3.41 0.81
N CYS A 106 -6.75 4.20 1.87
CA CYS A 106 -6.10 3.91 3.16
C CYS A 106 -6.70 2.70 3.84
N ARG A 107 -7.96 2.36 3.51
CA ARG A 107 -8.73 1.23 4.06
C ARG A 107 -9.09 0.22 2.98
N SER A 108 -8.18 0.00 2.04
CA SER A 108 -8.41 -0.93 0.91
C SER A 108 -8.71 -2.37 1.35
N GLY A 109 -8.53 -2.74 2.61
CA GLY A 109 -8.98 -4.02 3.15
C GLY A 109 -10.51 -4.15 3.25
N GLN A 110 -11.20 -3.01 3.32
CA GLN A 110 -12.65 -2.94 3.22
C GLN A 110 -13.09 -2.85 1.76
N GLU A 111 -14.37 -3.14 1.51
CA GLU A 111 -14.91 -3.11 0.16
C GLU A 111 -14.88 -1.68 -0.38
N ILE A 112 -14.10 -1.46 -1.46
CA ILE A 112 -14.12 -0.22 -2.23
C ILE A 112 -15.36 -0.30 -3.12
N ILE A 113 -16.46 0.32 -2.67
CA ILE A 113 -17.81 0.18 -3.28
C ILE A 113 -17.88 0.78 -4.71
N GLY A 114 -16.95 1.64 -5.09
CA GLY A 114 -16.82 2.07 -6.49
C GLY A 114 -15.76 3.15 -6.70
N LEU A 115 -15.04 3.05 -7.82
CA LEU A 115 -14.13 4.09 -8.30
C LEU A 115 -14.75 4.85 -9.48
N GLY A 116 -14.87 6.17 -9.36
CA GLY A 116 -15.12 7.08 -10.48
C GLY A 116 -13.89 7.88 -10.90
N LEU A 117 -14.03 8.69 -11.96
CA LEU A 117 -12.97 9.53 -12.54
C LEU A 117 -12.31 10.47 -11.51
N GLN A 118 -13.04 10.88 -10.48
CA GLN A 118 -12.52 11.70 -9.39
C GLN A 118 -11.35 11.05 -8.62
N HIS A 119 -11.18 9.72 -8.69
CA HIS A 119 -10.08 9.02 -8.02
C HIS A 119 -8.80 8.98 -8.84
N LEU A 120 -8.81 9.42 -10.11
CA LEU A 120 -7.60 9.48 -10.94
C LEU A 120 -6.52 10.40 -10.32
N ILE A 121 -6.93 11.40 -9.53
CA ILE A 121 -6.00 12.27 -8.81
C ILE A 121 -5.18 11.53 -7.74
N CYS A 122 -5.70 10.42 -7.20
CA CYS A 122 -5.07 9.65 -6.14
C CYS A 122 -3.80 8.95 -6.60
N ARG A 123 -3.58 8.85 -7.92
CA ARG A 123 -2.31 8.37 -8.49
C ARG A 123 -1.10 9.12 -7.94
N LYS A 124 -1.26 10.40 -7.59
CA LYS A 124 -0.19 11.28 -7.07
C LYS A 124 0.37 10.82 -5.72
N VAL A 125 -0.40 10.04 -4.96
CA VAL A 125 -0.06 9.59 -3.60
C VAL A 125 0.03 8.06 -3.52
N MET A 126 0.13 7.37 -4.65
CA MET A 126 0.20 5.90 -4.67
C MET A 126 1.43 5.37 -3.93
N ASN A 127 2.55 6.08 -3.98
CA ASN A 127 3.73 5.71 -3.19
C ASN A 127 3.45 5.73 -1.69
N GLU A 128 2.83 6.80 -1.19
CA GLU A 128 2.44 6.88 0.21
C GLU A 128 1.43 5.81 0.59
N LEU A 129 0.44 5.54 -0.26
CA LEU A 129 -0.56 4.49 -0.03
C LEU A 129 0.08 3.10 0.06
N ILE A 130 0.91 2.73 -0.92
CA ILE A 130 1.59 1.42 -0.98
C ILE A 130 2.60 1.28 0.17
N ALA A 131 3.32 2.35 0.50
CA ALA A 131 4.20 2.36 1.67
C ALA A 131 3.40 2.11 2.95
N CYS A 132 2.27 2.81 3.14
CA CYS A 132 1.41 2.60 4.31
C CYS A 132 0.82 1.19 4.37
N HIS A 133 0.44 0.60 3.23
CA HIS A 133 -0.01 -0.80 3.17
C HIS A 133 1.08 -1.78 3.59
N LEU A 134 2.31 -1.60 3.11
CA LEU A 134 3.46 -2.40 3.55
C LEU A 134 3.71 -2.25 5.06
N SER A 135 3.67 -1.01 5.56
CA SER A 135 3.82 -0.69 6.98
C SER A 135 2.72 -1.30 7.85
N GLY A 136 1.54 -1.56 7.29
CA GLY A 136 0.38 -2.13 7.99
C GLY A 136 0.42 -3.63 8.18
N LEU A 137 1.23 -4.35 7.40
CA LEU A 137 1.30 -5.81 7.48
C LEU A 137 1.77 -6.26 8.87
N ARG A 138 1.20 -7.36 9.36
CA ARG A 138 1.52 -8.00 10.64
C ARG A 138 1.63 -9.52 10.42
N ASN A 139 2.44 -10.20 11.23
CA ASN A 139 2.50 -11.68 11.28
C ASN A 139 1.27 -12.25 11.98
#